data_AF-A0AAD7BRP5-F1
#
_entry.id   AF-A0AAD7BRP5-F1
#
_cell.length_a   1.000
_cell.length_b   1.000
_cell.length_c   1.000
_cell.angle_alpha   90.00
_cell.angle_beta   90.00
_cell.angle_gamma   90.00
#
_symmetry.space_group_name_H-M   'P 1'
#
loop_
_entity.id
_entity.type
_entity.pdbx_description
1 polymer ?
#
loop_
_entity_poly.entity_id
_entity_poly.type
_entity_poly.pdbx_seq_one_letter_code
_entity_poly.pdbx_strand_id
1 'polypeptide(L)'
;MVIPGITAEELEDFLDYFFESKLVAAPEVLDAKRQQRRFANLFRLGHLWDMEETRKVAREGLEGLPLKSATVLHYARCFHVPDWVDPVVRRLLCPVPISRVLDDVTGSEDRTTVPQLTNDDACTLGGMTINILYQAYLAIQHERNVIAYAAPRLPITEDMDFGDCSNHTECIRILPDFWFRTVGRKVLHPKSPLPLKEIGAYLRNHGPFPGMTPKCYADMVAKWEQNCFGEEAIIDAAVKGIQRFNSFYGIAVRVDD
;
A
#
# COMPACT_ATOMS: atom_id res chain seq x y z
N MET A 1 -15.82 17.41 -38.01
CA MET A 1 -16.76 16.74 -37.08
C MET A 1 -16.14 16.87 -35.69
N VAL A 2 -16.85 17.42 -34.70
CA VAL A 2 -16.36 17.53 -33.32
C VAL A 2 -17.11 16.52 -32.48
N ILE A 3 -16.40 15.56 -31.88
CA ILE A 3 -17.01 14.62 -30.94
C ILE A 3 -16.90 15.27 -29.55
N PRO A 4 -18.02 15.61 -28.88
CA PRO A 4 -17.96 16.27 -27.58
C PRO A 4 -17.19 15.43 -26.55
N GLY A 5 -16.23 16.04 -25.86
CA GLY A 5 -15.47 15.38 -24.78
C GLY A 5 -14.32 14.48 -25.23
N ILE A 6 -13.91 14.55 -26.51
CA ILE A 6 -12.69 13.93 -27.02
C ILE A 6 -11.80 15.03 -27.60
N THR A 7 -10.55 15.10 -27.15
CA THR A 7 -9.59 16.06 -27.70
C THR A 7 -9.06 15.60 -29.07
N ALA A 8 -8.52 16.52 -29.87
CA ALA A 8 -7.91 16.15 -31.14
C ALA A 8 -6.74 15.17 -30.95
N GLU A 9 -5.94 15.38 -29.91
CA GLU A 9 -4.80 14.52 -29.57
C GLU A 9 -5.25 13.10 -29.16
N GLU A 10 -6.31 12.97 -28.36
CA GLU A 10 -6.87 11.66 -28.01
C GLU A 10 -7.34 10.89 -29.25
N LEU A 11 -8.02 11.59 -30.16
CA LEU A 11 -8.51 10.99 -31.39
C LEU A 11 -7.34 10.59 -32.31
N GLU A 12 -6.32 11.43 -32.45
CA GLU A 12 -5.11 11.13 -33.24
C GLU A 12 -4.39 9.89 -32.68
N ASP A 13 -4.13 9.85 -31.37
CA ASP A 13 -3.49 8.69 -30.71
C ASP A 13 -4.25 7.39 -30.97
N PHE A 14 -5.58 7.46 -31.01
CA PHE A 14 -6.45 6.33 -31.32
C PHE A 14 -6.49 5.96 -32.80
N LEU A 15 -6.56 6.92 -33.71
CA LEU A 15 -6.57 6.64 -35.15
C LEU A 15 -5.23 6.02 -35.57
N ASP A 16 -4.12 6.48 -35.00
CA ASP A 16 -2.80 5.89 -35.21
C ASP A 16 -2.77 4.42 -34.77
N TYR A 17 -3.40 4.09 -33.64
CA TYR A 17 -3.56 2.69 -33.21
C TYR A 17 -4.37 1.87 -34.21
N PHE A 18 -5.55 2.38 -34.56
CA PHE A 18 -6.56 1.66 -35.31
C PHE A 18 -6.10 1.39 -36.75
N PHE A 19 -5.48 2.37 -37.41
CA PHE A 19 -5.10 2.25 -38.82
C PHE A 19 -3.70 1.71 -39.03
N GLU A 20 -2.74 2.02 -38.15
CA GLU A 20 -1.35 1.63 -38.42
C GLU A 20 -1.03 0.22 -37.91
N SER A 21 -1.82 -0.36 -36.99
CA SER A 21 -1.52 -1.66 -36.31
C SER A 21 -0.10 -1.77 -35.72
N LYS A 22 0.67 -0.67 -35.71
CA LYS A 22 2.11 -0.59 -35.43
C LYS A 22 2.41 -0.06 -34.04
N LEU A 23 1.40 0.11 -33.20
CA LEU A 23 1.60 0.66 -31.85
C LEU A 23 2.51 -0.21 -30.96
N VAL A 24 2.68 -1.49 -31.32
CA VAL A 24 3.62 -2.41 -30.69
C VAL A 24 5.08 -2.22 -31.17
N ALA A 25 5.32 -1.58 -32.33
CA ALA A 25 6.58 -1.69 -33.06
C ALA A 25 7.56 -0.50 -32.92
N ALA A 26 7.18 0.62 -32.31
CA ALA A 26 8.10 1.76 -32.14
C ALA A 26 8.19 2.32 -30.71
N PRO A 27 8.46 1.50 -29.67
CA PRO A 27 8.74 2.01 -28.33
C PRO A 27 10.06 2.82 -28.25
N GLU A 28 10.95 2.72 -29.23
CA GLU A 28 12.33 3.23 -29.12
C GLU A 28 12.50 4.77 -29.20
N VAL A 29 11.45 5.56 -29.47
CA VAL A 29 11.62 7.02 -29.72
C VAL A 29 10.70 7.92 -28.89
N LEU A 30 9.67 7.39 -28.22
CA LEU A 30 8.73 8.24 -27.46
C LEU A 30 9.13 8.33 -25.98
N ASP A 31 9.14 9.55 -25.45
CA ASP A 31 9.27 9.82 -24.01
C ASP A 31 8.20 9.05 -23.20
N ALA A 32 8.57 8.55 -22.03
CA ALA A 32 7.72 7.71 -21.19
C ALA A 32 6.39 8.40 -20.82
N LYS A 33 6.41 9.73 -20.62
CA LYS A 33 5.20 10.51 -20.34
C LYS A 33 4.25 10.54 -21.53
N ARG A 34 4.77 10.62 -22.75
CA ARG A 34 3.98 10.57 -23.98
C ARG A 34 3.40 9.18 -24.22
N GLN A 35 4.17 8.13 -23.97
CA GLN A 35 3.66 6.74 -24.02
C GLN A 35 2.54 6.52 -23.01
N GLN A 36 2.73 6.96 -21.76
CA GLN A 36 1.71 6.89 -20.73
C GLN A 36 0.42 7.60 -21.16
N ARG A 37 0.52 8.84 -21.64
CA ARG A 37 -0.64 9.61 -22.12
C ARG A 37 -1.35 8.87 -23.26
N ARG A 38 -0.60 8.37 -24.23
CA ARG A 38 -1.15 7.64 -25.37
C ARG A 38 -1.94 6.40 -24.93
N PHE A 39 -1.38 5.57 -24.04
CA PHE A 39 -2.13 4.41 -23.54
C PHE A 39 -3.33 4.81 -22.68
N ALA A 40 -3.25 5.89 -21.89
CA ALA A 40 -4.39 6.41 -21.15
C ALA A 40 -5.52 6.88 -22.10
N ASN A 41 -5.17 7.55 -23.20
CA ASN A 41 -6.10 7.98 -24.24
C ASN A 41 -6.78 6.77 -24.90
N LEU A 42 -6.00 5.75 -25.27
CA LEU A 42 -6.53 4.49 -25.81
C LEU A 42 -7.46 3.78 -24.82
N PHE A 43 -7.11 3.76 -23.54
CA PHE A 43 -7.96 3.14 -22.53
C PHE A 43 -9.28 3.88 -22.39
N ARG A 44 -9.24 5.22 -22.31
CA ARG A 44 -10.42 6.09 -22.24
C ARG A 44 -11.34 5.86 -23.44
N LEU A 45 -10.80 5.94 -24.66
CA LEU A 45 -11.59 5.79 -25.88
C LEU A 45 -12.09 4.35 -26.09
N GLY A 46 -11.28 3.35 -25.76
CA GLY A 46 -11.71 1.95 -25.75
C GLY A 46 -12.81 1.66 -24.73
N HIS A 47 -12.86 2.40 -23.61
CA HIS A 47 -13.99 2.36 -22.70
C HIS A 47 -15.22 3.07 -23.27
N LEU A 48 -15.05 4.27 -23.81
CA LEU A 48 -16.13 5.09 -24.37
C LEU A 48 -16.87 4.41 -25.54
N TRP A 49 -16.14 3.69 -26.40
CA TRP A 49 -16.68 3.02 -27.59
C TRP A 49 -16.87 1.51 -27.42
N ASP A 50 -16.73 1.01 -26.20
CA ASP A 50 -16.82 -0.40 -25.85
C ASP A 50 -15.93 -1.36 -26.67
N MET A 51 -14.67 -0.97 -26.88
CA MET A 51 -13.70 -1.73 -27.66
C MET A 51 -12.76 -2.53 -26.75
N GLU A 52 -13.10 -3.79 -26.51
CA GLU A 52 -12.38 -4.68 -25.58
C GLU A 52 -10.89 -4.86 -25.93
N GLU A 53 -10.56 -5.10 -27.20
CA GLU A 53 -9.16 -5.26 -27.65
C GLU A 53 -8.33 -3.99 -27.42
N THR A 54 -8.91 -2.81 -27.66
CA THR A 54 -8.24 -1.52 -27.38
C THR A 54 -7.96 -1.38 -25.88
N ARG A 55 -8.94 -1.71 -25.02
CA ARG A 55 -8.75 -1.67 -23.57
C ARG A 55 -7.67 -2.63 -23.11
N LYS A 56 -7.61 -3.83 -23.70
CA LYS A 56 -6.60 -4.84 -23.40
C LYS A 56 -5.20 -4.35 -23.76
N VAL A 57 -5.00 -3.84 -24.98
CA VAL A 57 -3.71 -3.29 -25.41
C VAL A 57 -3.29 -2.09 -24.56
N ALA A 58 -4.23 -1.19 -24.25
CA ALA A 58 -3.96 -0.05 -23.38
C ALA A 58 -3.55 -0.49 -21.96
N ARG A 59 -4.22 -1.50 -21.41
CA ARG A 59 -3.90 -2.09 -20.10
C ARG A 59 -2.48 -2.68 -20.09
N GLU A 60 -2.17 -3.54 -21.06
CA GLU A 60 -0.84 -4.16 -21.20
C GLU A 60 0.25 -3.10 -21.39
N GLY A 61 -0.03 -2.07 -22.19
CA GLY A 61 0.87 -0.92 -22.39
C GLY A 61 1.15 -0.15 -21.10
N LEU A 62 0.12 0.16 -20.31
CA LEU A 62 0.29 0.84 -19.01
C LEU A 62 1.00 -0.04 -17.98
N GLU A 63 0.73 -1.35 -17.94
CA GLU A 63 1.41 -2.30 -17.05
C GLU A 63 2.91 -2.44 -17.38
N GLY A 64 3.28 -2.27 -18.65
CA GLY A 64 4.67 -2.24 -19.10
C GLY A 64 5.44 -0.98 -18.73
N LEU A 65 4.77 0.10 -18.30
CA LEU A 65 5.40 1.37 -17.97
C LEU A 65 5.74 1.49 -16.47
N PRO A 66 6.82 2.20 -16.10
CA PRO A 66 7.19 2.44 -14.70
C PRO A 66 6.32 3.55 -14.08
N LEU A 67 5.02 3.29 -13.93
CA LEU A 67 4.06 4.24 -13.39
C LEU A 67 4.16 4.39 -11.87
N LYS A 68 3.96 5.61 -11.36
CA LYS A 68 3.80 5.85 -9.92
C LYS A 68 2.53 5.17 -9.40
N SER A 69 2.57 4.67 -8.16
CA SER A 69 1.40 4.06 -7.52
C SER A 69 0.15 4.95 -7.53
N ALA A 70 0.29 6.26 -7.28
CA ALA A 70 -0.84 7.20 -7.35
C ALA A 70 -1.48 7.24 -8.75
N THR A 71 -0.66 7.26 -9.80
CA THR A 71 -1.10 7.23 -11.19
C THR A 71 -1.83 5.92 -11.52
N VAL A 72 -1.28 4.77 -11.12
CA VAL A 72 -1.94 3.47 -11.35
C VAL A 72 -3.29 3.42 -10.62
N LEU A 73 -3.36 3.92 -9.38
CA LEU A 73 -4.62 3.98 -8.64
C LEU A 73 -5.63 4.92 -9.32
N HIS A 74 -5.18 6.06 -9.84
CA HIS A 74 -6.03 6.95 -10.61
C HIS A 74 -6.61 6.25 -11.84
N TYR A 75 -5.79 5.59 -12.66
CA TYR A 75 -6.27 4.83 -13.83
C TYR A 75 -7.17 3.66 -13.43
N ALA A 76 -6.87 2.94 -12.35
CA ALA A 76 -7.73 1.87 -11.84
C ALA A 76 -9.15 2.38 -11.53
N ARG A 77 -9.26 3.62 -11.05
CA ARG A 77 -10.53 4.26 -10.71
C ARG A 77 -11.24 4.80 -11.95
N CYS A 78 -10.52 5.53 -12.80
CA CYS A 78 -11.09 6.14 -14.02
C CYS A 78 -11.56 5.10 -15.04
N PHE A 79 -10.84 3.97 -15.16
CA PHE A 79 -11.13 2.93 -16.15
C PHE A 79 -11.77 1.68 -15.56
N HIS A 80 -12.19 1.72 -14.29
CA HIS A 80 -12.84 0.61 -13.59
C HIS A 80 -12.06 -0.71 -13.67
N VAL A 81 -10.77 -0.68 -13.31
CA VAL A 81 -9.89 -1.86 -13.28
C VAL A 81 -9.70 -2.30 -11.82
N PRO A 82 -10.63 -3.08 -11.23
CA PRO A 82 -10.61 -3.39 -9.80
C PRO A 82 -9.36 -4.16 -9.36
N ASP A 83 -8.80 -5.00 -10.24
CA ASP A 83 -7.61 -5.81 -9.99
C ASP A 83 -6.37 -4.97 -9.70
N TRP A 84 -6.33 -3.71 -10.16
CA TRP A 84 -5.22 -2.80 -9.91
C TRP A 84 -5.31 -2.13 -8.54
N VAL A 85 -6.49 -2.06 -7.93
CA VAL A 85 -6.69 -1.28 -6.70
C VAL A 85 -5.93 -1.89 -5.53
N ASP A 86 -6.14 -3.17 -5.25
CA ASP A 86 -5.51 -3.87 -4.11
C ASP A 86 -3.96 -3.79 -4.11
N PRO A 87 -3.26 -4.24 -5.17
CA PRO A 87 -1.79 -4.23 -5.17
C PRO A 87 -1.22 -2.80 -5.07
N VAL A 88 -1.93 -1.79 -5.59
CA VAL A 88 -1.48 -0.40 -5.52
C VAL A 88 -1.70 0.19 -4.14
N VAL A 89 -2.87 -0.04 -3.53
CA VAL A 89 -3.15 0.40 -2.15
C VAL A 89 -2.16 -0.24 -1.17
N ARG A 90 -1.86 -1.53 -1.35
CA ARG A 90 -0.81 -2.22 -0.59
C ARG A 90 0.55 -1.55 -0.76
N ARG A 91 0.96 -1.19 -1.99
CA ARG A 91 2.23 -0.45 -2.21
C ARG A 91 2.24 0.94 -1.57
N LEU A 92 1.10 1.63 -1.53
CA LEU A 92 0.97 2.95 -0.93
C LEU A 92 0.99 2.90 0.61
N LEU A 93 0.49 1.82 1.22
CA LEU A 93 0.38 1.66 2.68
C LEU A 93 1.53 0.84 3.30
N CYS A 94 2.15 -0.09 2.56
CA CYS A 94 3.21 -0.99 3.05
C CYS A 94 4.59 -0.73 2.42
N PRO A 95 5.68 -0.87 3.19
CA PRO A 95 5.97 -0.20 4.44
C PRO A 95 6.52 1.20 4.12
N VAL A 96 5.74 2.25 4.41
CA VAL A 96 6.20 3.62 4.18
C VAL A 96 7.27 3.99 5.23
N PRO A 97 8.46 4.46 4.81
CA PRO A 97 9.44 5.09 5.70
C PRO A 97 8.83 6.22 6.56
N ILE A 98 8.85 6.11 7.90
CA ILE A 98 8.48 7.22 8.81
C ILE A 98 9.40 8.44 8.61
N SER A 99 10.66 8.23 8.19
CA SER A 99 11.66 9.31 8.04
C SER A 99 11.25 10.40 7.05
N ARG A 100 10.46 10.07 6.02
CA ARG A 100 10.00 11.07 5.04
C ARG A 100 8.96 12.04 5.60
N VAL A 101 8.37 11.75 6.76
CA VAL A 101 7.43 12.66 7.43
C VAL A 101 8.14 13.74 8.22
N LEU A 102 9.38 13.49 8.68
CA LEU A 102 10.07 14.39 9.61
C LEU A 102 10.99 15.41 8.92
N ASP A 103 11.49 15.10 7.72
CA ASP A 103 12.37 16.02 6.99
C ASP A 103 11.60 17.24 6.42
N ASP A 104 10.28 17.13 6.17
CA ASP A 104 9.44 18.24 5.74
C ASP A 104 8.95 19.15 6.90
N VAL A 105 9.17 18.75 8.16
CA VAL A 105 8.71 19.50 9.34
C VAL A 105 9.52 20.76 9.60
N THR A 106 10.67 20.93 8.94
CA THR A 106 11.52 22.12 9.11
C THR A 106 11.27 23.25 8.11
N GLY A 107 10.25 23.16 7.25
CA GLY A 107 10.00 24.23 6.26
C GLY A 107 8.61 24.40 5.64
N SER A 108 7.59 23.57 5.88
CA SER A 108 6.26 23.80 5.28
C SER A 108 5.11 23.21 6.11
N GLU A 109 4.04 23.98 6.32
CA GLU A 109 2.90 23.71 7.21
C GLU A 109 1.90 22.62 6.74
N ASP A 110 2.22 21.79 5.76
CA ASP A 110 1.23 20.87 5.19
C ASP A 110 1.30 19.47 5.82
N ARG A 111 0.64 19.30 6.97
CA ARG A 111 0.58 18.04 7.77
C ARG A 111 -0.39 16.97 7.20
N THR A 112 -0.89 17.13 5.98
CA THR A 112 -2.05 16.37 5.48
C THR A 112 -1.75 15.26 4.48
N THR A 113 -0.48 15.00 4.13
CA THR A 113 -0.13 14.03 3.07
C THR A 113 0.36 12.68 3.60
N VAL A 114 -0.04 11.60 2.92
CA VAL A 114 0.56 10.27 3.11
C VAL A 114 2.02 10.36 2.63
N PRO A 115 3.03 9.78 3.31
CA PRO A 115 4.44 10.14 3.12
C PRO A 115 5.08 9.76 1.77
N GLN A 116 4.28 9.23 0.82
CA GLN A 116 4.68 8.94 -0.56
C GLN A 116 3.91 9.75 -1.60
N LEU A 117 2.91 10.53 -1.21
CA LEU A 117 2.03 11.25 -2.12
C LEU A 117 2.43 12.73 -2.16
N THR A 118 2.75 13.23 -3.35
CA THR A 118 2.92 14.68 -3.56
C THR A 118 1.55 15.37 -3.60
N ASN A 119 1.53 16.71 -3.59
CA ASN A 119 0.31 17.48 -3.80
C ASN A 119 -0.33 17.17 -5.18
N ASP A 120 0.49 16.97 -6.22
CA ASP A 120 0.00 16.54 -7.54
C ASP A 120 -0.67 15.16 -7.49
N ASP A 121 -0.10 14.23 -6.72
CA ASP A 121 -0.71 12.91 -6.51
C ASP A 121 -2.05 13.04 -5.75
N ALA A 122 -2.13 13.95 -4.77
CA ALA A 122 -3.34 14.23 -4.03
C ALA A 122 -4.45 14.82 -4.91
N CYS A 123 -4.11 15.77 -5.79
CA CYS A 123 -5.03 16.31 -6.80
C CYS A 123 -5.52 15.21 -7.75
N THR A 124 -4.61 14.36 -8.22
CA THR A 124 -4.91 13.26 -9.15
C THR A 124 -5.81 12.19 -8.53
N LEU A 125 -5.62 11.87 -7.26
CA LEU A 125 -6.43 10.89 -6.52
C LEU A 125 -7.76 11.49 -6.03
N GLY A 126 -7.82 12.79 -5.78
CA GLY A 126 -8.99 13.45 -5.23
C GLY A 126 -9.18 13.19 -3.73
N GLY A 127 -9.88 14.11 -3.07
CA GLY A 127 -9.93 14.20 -1.61
C GLY A 127 -10.45 12.95 -0.90
N MET A 128 -11.45 12.26 -1.47
CA MET A 128 -12.03 11.08 -0.82
C MET A 128 -11.08 9.88 -0.80
N THR A 129 -10.38 9.61 -1.91
CA THR A 129 -9.37 8.55 -1.97
C THR A 129 -8.20 8.85 -1.05
N ILE A 130 -7.75 10.11 -1.02
CA ILE A 130 -6.70 10.56 -0.09
C ILE A 130 -7.14 10.37 1.37
N ASN A 131 -8.36 10.76 1.72
CA ASN A 131 -8.87 10.57 3.07
C ASN A 131 -8.90 9.08 3.47
N ILE A 132 -9.36 8.19 2.59
CA ILE A 132 -9.36 6.73 2.86
C ILE A 132 -7.92 6.22 3.10
N LEU A 133 -6.98 6.59 2.24
CA LEU A 133 -5.57 6.20 2.38
C LEU A 133 -4.95 6.76 3.66
N TYR A 134 -5.25 8.02 4.00
CA TYR A 134 -4.73 8.68 5.19
C TYR A 134 -5.25 8.05 6.48
N GLN A 135 -6.56 7.75 6.56
CA GLN A 135 -7.14 7.06 7.72
C GLN A 135 -6.54 5.66 7.89
N ALA A 136 -6.37 4.92 6.78
CA ALA A 136 -5.72 3.61 6.82
C ALA A 136 -4.26 3.71 7.29
N TYR A 137 -3.52 4.70 6.81
CA TYR A 137 -2.15 4.97 7.25
C TYR A 137 -2.09 5.25 8.76
N LEU A 138 -2.93 6.15 9.27
CA LEU A 138 -2.98 6.47 10.70
C LEU A 138 -3.31 5.23 11.55
N ALA A 139 -4.27 4.41 11.12
CA ALA A 139 -4.63 3.18 11.82
C ALA A 139 -3.47 2.18 11.83
N ILE A 140 -2.75 2.01 10.71
CA ILE A 140 -1.54 1.16 10.66
C ILE A 140 -0.45 1.69 11.60
N GLN A 141 -0.21 3.01 11.62
CA GLN A 141 0.77 3.59 12.54
C GLN A 141 0.36 3.41 14.00
N HIS A 142 -0.93 3.53 14.31
CA HIS A 142 -1.44 3.25 15.64
C HIS A 142 -1.16 1.80 16.07
N GLU A 143 -1.54 0.83 15.24
CA GLU A 143 -1.27 -0.60 15.47
C GLU A 143 0.22 -0.88 15.69
N ARG A 144 1.09 -0.31 14.83
CA ARG A 144 2.54 -0.45 14.95
C ARG A 144 3.08 0.11 16.26
N ASN A 145 2.59 1.26 16.70
CA ASN A 145 2.97 1.84 17.98
C ASN A 145 2.51 0.96 19.14
N VAL A 146 1.26 0.50 19.13
CA VAL A 146 0.73 -0.41 20.16
C VAL A 146 1.61 -1.65 20.25
N ILE A 147 1.90 -2.31 19.12
CA ILE A 147 2.72 -3.53 19.07
C ILE A 147 4.16 -3.26 19.48
N ALA A 148 4.75 -2.13 19.10
CA ALA A 148 6.12 -1.81 19.44
C ALA A 148 6.32 -1.62 20.95
N TYR A 149 5.35 -1.00 21.63
CA TYR A 149 5.43 -0.68 23.06
C TYR A 149 4.76 -1.71 23.98
N ALA A 150 3.83 -2.52 23.48
CA ALA A 150 3.14 -3.55 24.24
C ALA A 150 3.72 -4.93 23.94
N ALA A 151 4.70 -5.35 24.75
CA ALA A 151 5.23 -6.70 24.68
C ALA A 151 4.12 -7.75 24.91
N PRO A 152 4.18 -8.91 24.23
CA PRO A 152 3.20 -9.97 24.44
C PRO A 152 3.20 -10.43 25.88
N ARG A 153 2.01 -10.72 26.41
CA ARG A 153 1.90 -11.31 27.75
C ARG A 153 2.37 -12.76 27.71
N LEU A 154 3.40 -13.06 28.51
CA LEU A 154 3.74 -14.45 28.83
C LEU A 154 2.51 -15.08 29.51
N PRO A 155 2.15 -16.33 29.18
CA PRO A 155 1.09 -17.03 29.90
C PRO A 155 1.47 -17.08 31.38
N ILE A 156 0.70 -16.38 32.22
CA ILE A 156 0.70 -16.53 33.67
C ILE A 156 -0.38 -17.56 33.94
N THR A 157 -0.04 -18.83 33.88
CA THR A 157 -0.99 -19.89 34.21
C THR A 157 -0.65 -20.40 35.59
N GLU A 158 -1.54 -20.14 36.54
CA GLU A 158 -1.55 -20.69 37.88
C GLU A 158 -1.57 -22.24 37.85
N ASP A 159 -2.00 -22.83 36.73
CA ASP A 159 -2.16 -24.28 36.52
C ASP A 159 -1.12 -24.93 35.59
N MET A 160 -0.18 -24.18 34.98
CA MET A 160 0.90 -24.83 34.22
C MET A 160 2.08 -25.06 35.13
N ASP A 161 2.35 -26.33 35.37
CA ASP A 161 3.62 -26.84 35.82
C ASP A 161 4.67 -26.45 34.74
N PHE A 162 5.17 -25.20 34.81
CA PHE A 162 6.35 -24.75 34.08
C PHE A 162 7.56 -25.45 34.70
N GLY A 163 7.57 -26.79 34.69
CA GLY A 163 8.43 -27.66 35.50
C GLY A 163 9.93 -27.39 35.37
N ASP A 164 10.35 -26.50 34.45
CA ASP A 164 11.74 -26.11 34.22
C ASP A 164 11.99 -24.58 34.19
N CYS A 165 10.99 -23.71 34.42
CA CYS A 165 11.23 -22.25 34.42
C CYS A 165 11.50 -21.71 35.82
N SER A 166 12.77 -21.70 36.22
CA SER A 166 13.20 -21.18 37.53
C SER A 166 13.11 -19.66 37.68
N ASN A 167 13.00 -18.91 36.58
CA ASN A 167 13.14 -17.44 36.55
C ASN A 167 11.97 -16.71 35.86
N HIS A 168 10.73 -17.20 35.98
CA HIS A 168 9.57 -16.63 35.30
C HIS A 168 9.33 -15.14 35.62
N THR A 169 9.44 -14.75 36.90
CA THR A 169 9.32 -13.36 37.36
C THR A 169 10.33 -12.44 36.67
N GLU A 170 11.56 -12.93 36.51
CA GLU A 170 12.63 -12.17 35.84
C GLU A 170 12.38 -12.06 34.34
N CYS A 171 11.85 -13.12 33.70
CA CYS A 171 11.44 -13.09 32.30
C CYS A 171 10.35 -12.03 32.06
N ILE A 172 9.32 -11.96 32.91
CA ILE A 172 8.27 -10.92 32.84
C ILE A 172 8.89 -9.53 32.97
N ARG A 173 9.83 -9.36 33.90
CA ARG A 173 10.49 -8.07 34.16
C ARG A 173 11.34 -7.57 32.98
N ILE A 174 12.09 -8.47 32.34
CA ILE A 174 13.01 -8.13 31.23
C ILE A 174 12.29 -8.03 29.88
N LEU A 175 11.20 -8.78 29.68
CA LEU A 175 10.55 -8.92 28.38
C LEU A 175 10.20 -7.57 27.72
N PRO A 176 9.64 -6.55 28.40
CA PRO A 176 9.33 -5.27 27.75
C PRO A 176 10.55 -4.56 27.14
N ASP A 177 11.68 -4.53 27.86
CA ASP A 177 12.91 -3.90 27.36
C ASP A 177 13.52 -4.70 26.21
N PHE A 178 13.57 -6.03 26.33
CA PHE A 178 13.99 -6.90 25.23
C PHE A 178 13.10 -6.69 23.99
N TRP A 179 11.79 -6.74 24.18
CA TRP A 179 10.81 -6.59 23.11
C TRP A 179 10.97 -5.28 22.37
N PHE A 180 11.05 -4.16 23.09
CA PHE A 180 11.20 -2.86 22.45
C PHE A 180 12.54 -2.74 21.70
N ARG A 181 13.64 -3.23 22.29
CA ARG A 181 14.97 -3.18 21.65
C ARG A 181 15.06 -4.03 20.39
N THR A 182 14.43 -5.19 20.40
CA THR A 182 14.50 -6.18 19.30
C THR A 182 13.40 -5.96 18.27
N VAL A 183 12.14 -5.97 18.69
CA VAL A 183 10.96 -5.86 17.82
C VAL A 183 10.54 -4.41 17.65
N GLY A 184 10.31 -3.69 18.75
CA GLY A 184 9.70 -2.36 18.70
C GLY A 184 10.45 -1.36 17.83
N ARG A 185 11.78 -1.28 17.98
CA ARG A 185 12.65 -0.45 17.11
C ARG A 185 12.60 -0.85 15.64
N LYS A 186 12.44 -2.14 15.35
CA LYS A 186 12.40 -2.63 13.97
C LYS A 186 11.03 -2.37 13.33
N VAL A 187 9.94 -2.55 14.09
CA VAL A 187 8.57 -2.20 13.67
C VAL A 187 8.42 -0.70 13.40
N LEU A 188 9.02 0.13 14.25
CA LEU A 188 9.02 1.59 14.11
C LEU A 188 10.19 2.12 13.27
N HIS A 189 10.92 1.26 12.55
CA HIS A 189 12.10 1.71 11.83
C HIS A 189 11.70 2.68 10.69
N PRO A 190 12.31 3.87 10.61
CA PRO A 190 11.79 4.93 9.77
C PRO A 190 12.10 4.77 8.28
N LYS A 191 12.86 3.75 7.85
CA LYS A 191 13.14 3.47 6.43
C LYS A 191 12.76 2.07 5.98
N SER A 192 12.66 1.15 6.92
CA SER A 192 12.42 -0.27 6.67
C SER A 192 11.71 -0.87 7.88
N PRO A 193 10.48 -0.39 8.18
CA PRO A 193 9.71 -0.92 9.29
C PRO A 193 9.38 -2.40 9.03
N LEU A 194 9.51 -3.22 10.06
CA LEU A 194 9.15 -4.64 10.02
C LEU A 194 7.63 -4.78 9.86
N PRO A 195 7.14 -5.42 8.78
CA PRO A 195 5.71 -5.71 8.63
C PRO A 195 5.21 -6.55 9.80
N LEU A 196 4.01 -6.28 10.31
CA LEU A 196 3.54 -6.93 11.53
C LEU A 196 3.42 -8.45 11.39
N LYS A 197 3.01 -8.91 10.20
CA LYS A 197 2.96 -10.34 9.84
C LYS A 197 4.32 -11.05 9.84
N GLU A 198 5.42 -10.30 9.73
CA GLU A 198 6.77 -10.85 9.69
C GLU A 198 7.41 -10.96 11.08
N ILE A 199 6.79 -10.42 12.13
CA ILE A 199 7.36 -10.41 13.50
C ILE A 199 7.62 -11.85 14.01
N GLY A 200 6.71 -12.80 13.76
CA GLY A 200 6.90 -14.19 14.18
C GLY A 200 8.14 -14.85 13.54
N ALA A 201 8.32 -14.67 12.23
CA ALA A 201 9.51 -15.14 11.52
C ALA A 201 10.78 -14.41 11.97
N TYR A 202 10.68 -13.10 12.22
CA TYR A 202 11.78 -12.29 12.75
C TYR A 202 12.25 -12.77 14.12
N LEU A 203 11.32 -13.07 15.03
CA LEU A 203 11.63 -13.61 16.35
C LEU A 203 12.33 -14.98 16.25
N ARG A 204 11.81 -15.91 15.43
CA ARG A 204 12.46 -17.22 15.23
C ARG A 204 13.95 -17.12 14.87
N ASN A 205 14.31 -16.12 14.07
CA ASN A 205 15.70 -15.91 13.64
C ASN A 205 16.57 -15.22 14.70
N HIS A 206 15.98 -14.56 15.69
CA HIS A 206 16.71 -13.84 16.73
C HIS A 206 17.04 -14.73 17.95
N GLY A 207 16.17 -15.66 18.28
CA GLY A 207 16.36 -16.61 19.39
C GLY A 207 16.00 -16.05 20.78
N PRO A 208 16.10 -16.89 21.82
CA PRO A 208 15.73 -16.53 23.19
C PRO A 208 16.67 -15.47 23.78
N PHE A 209 16.13 -14.62 24.66
CA PHE A 209 16.92 -13.65 25.43
C PHE A 209 17.48 -14.27 26.71
N PRO A 210 18.50 -13.65 27.33
CA PRO A 210 19.12 -14.18 28.56
C PRO A 210 18.09 -14.48 29.65
N GLY A 211 18.10 -15.73 30.13
CA GLY A 211 17.19 -16.20 31.18
C GLY A 211 15.89 -16.85 30.67
N MET A 212 15.56 -16.72 29.39
CA MET A 212 14.41 -17.40 28.79
C MET A 212 14.82 -18.75 28.19
N THR A 213 14.08 -19.81 28.53
CA THR A 213 14.34 -21.13 27.93
C THR A 213 13.88 -21.16 26.46
N PRO A 214 14.50 -21.98 25.59
CA PRO A 214 14.06 -22.13 24.20
C PRO A 214 12.58 -22.52 24.06
N LYS A 215 12.08 -23.36 24.98
CA LYS A 215 10.67 -23.78 25.02
C LYS A 215 9.74 -22.60 25.28
N CYS A 216 9.99 -21.82 26.34
CA CYS A 216 9.19 -20.64 26.65
C CYS A 216 9.21 -19.61 25.50
N TYR A 217 10.36 -19.45 24.86
CA TYR A 217 10.49 -18.55 23.71
C TYR A 217 9.65 -19.04 22.52
N ALA A 218 9.74 -20.32 22.17
CA ALA A 218 8.95 -20.92 21.10
C ALA A 218 7.44 -20.78 21.37
N ASP A 219 6.99 -21.01 22.60
CA ASP A 219 5.58 -20.87 22.99
C ASP A 219 5.10 -19.41 22.88
N MET A 220 5.93 -18.44 23.29
CA MET A 220 5.66 -17.01 23.13
C MET A 220 5.52 -16.64 21.65
N VAL A 221 6.43 -17.12 20.79
CA VAL A 221 6.38 -16.87 19.34
C VAL A 221 5.14 -17.53 18.72
N ALA A 222 4.83 -18.78 19.07
CA ALA A 222 3.65 -19.47 18.57
C ALA A 222 2.36 -18.73 18.96
N LYS A 223 2.27 -18.26 20.21
CA LYS A 223 1.14 -17.44 20.67
C LYS A 223 1.06 -16.10 19.96
N TRP A 224 2.20 -15.49 19.65
CA TRP A 224 2.26 -14.26 18.86
C TRP A 224 1.68 -14.46 17.46
N GLU A 225 2.04 -15.55 16.79
CA GLU A 225 1.58 -15.86 15.43
C GLU A 225 0.09 -16.21 15.35
N GLN A 226 -0.49 -16.67 16.45
CA GLN A 226 -1.94 -16.85 16.57
C GLN A 226 -2.70 -15.52 16.67
N ASN A 227 -2.03 -14.43 17.06
CA ASN A 227 -2.66 -13.12 17.07
C ASN A 227 -2.71 -12.58 15.63
N CYS A 228 -3.92 -12.44 15.09
CA CYS A 228 -4.12 -11.74 13.83
C CYS A 228 -3.89 -10.24 14.03
N PHE A 229 -2.88 -9.68 13.36
CA PHE A 229 -2.66 -8.23 13.36
C PHE A 229 -3.70 -7.51 12.50
N GLY A 230 -4.16 -6.35 12.97
CA GLY A 230 -5.16 -5.56 12.27
C GLY A 230 -4.68 -4.93 10.96
N GLU A 231 -3.37 -4.90 10.68
CA GLU A 231 -2.81 -4.21 9.49
C GLU A 231 -3.41 -4.71 8.17
N GLU A 232 -3.53 -6.01 7.96
CA GLU A 232 -4.14 -6.56 6.75
C GLU A 232 -5.64 -6.23 6.66
N ALA A 233 -6.36 -6.27 7.78
CA ALA A 233 -7.78 -5.89 7.83
C ALA A 233 -7.99 -4.39 7.55
N ILE A 234 -7.08 -3.53 8.00
CA ILE A 234 -7.09 -2.09 7.72
C ILE A 234 -6.85 -1.83 6.22
N ILE A 235 -5.88 -2.52 5.62
CA ILE A 235 -5.60 -2.41 4.18
C ILE A 235 -6.81 -2.88 3.37
N ASP A 236 -7.37 -4.04 3.69
CA ASP A 236 -8.55 -4.57 3.02
C ASP A 236 -9.76 -3.63 3.14
N ALA A 237 -9.93 -2.97 4.29
CA ALA A 237 -10.97 -1.97 4.47
C ALA A 237 -10.74 -0.75 3.57
N ALA A 238 -9.49 -0.29 3.40
CA ALA A 238 -9.13 0.80 2.49
C ALA A 238 -9.40 0.43 1.02
N VAL A 239 -9.02 -0.78 0.61
CA VAL A 239 -9.27 -1.32 -0.74
C VAL A 239 -10.76 -1.35 -1.03
N LYS A 240 -11.56 -1.95 -0.12
CA LYS A 240 -13.03 -1.99 -0.24
C LYS A 240 -13.63 -0.59 -0.26
N GLY A 241 -13.12 0.34 0.54
CA GLY A 241 -13.56 1.73 0.57
C GLY A 241 -13.37 2.42 -0.79
N ILE A 242 -12.20 2.27 -1.40
CA ILE A 242 -11.89 2.84 -2.71
C ILE A 242 -12.72 2.18 -3.82
N GLN A 243 -12.84 0.84 -3.82
CA GLN A 243 -13.65 0.12 -4.81
C GLN A 243 -15.12 0.52 -4.76
N ARG A 244 -15.70 0.66 -3.54
CA ARG A 244 -17.08 1.15 -3.37
C ARG A 244 -17.25 2.57 -3.89
N PHE A 245 -16.29 3.45 -3.61
CA PHE A 245 -16.34 4.82 -4.14
C PHE A 245 -16.38 4.83 -5.67
N ASN A 246 -15.58 3.99 -6.34
CA ASN A 246 -15.58 3.91 -7.79
C ASN A 246 -16.94 3.47 -8.35
N SER A 247 -17.62 2.53 -7.70
CA SER A 247 -18.95 2.08 -8.17
C SER A 247 -20.03 3.17 -8.10
N PHE A 248 -19.90 4.16 -7.20
CA PHE A 248 -20.88 5.24 -7.08
C PHE A 248 -20.66 6.38 -8.09
N TYR A 249 -19.41 6.65 -8.46
CA TYR A 249 -19.05 7.80 -9.32
C TYR A 249 -18.73 7.43 -10.78
N GLY A 250 -18.75 6.14 -11.11
CA GLY A 250 -18.49 5.62 -12.46
C GLY A 250 -19.44 6.09 -13.58
N ILE A 251 -20.41 6.94 -13.28
CA ILE A 251 -21.39 7.47 -14.26
C ILE A 251 -21.05 8.90 -14.72
N ALA A 252 -20.13 9.65 -14.07
CA ALA A 252 -20.04 11.10 -14.32
C ALA A 252 -18.63 11.73 -14.23
N VAL A 253 -17.54 11.02 -14.48
CA VAL A 253 -16.22 11.69 -14.55
C VAL A 253 -16.00 12.23 -15.96
N ARG A 254 -16.33 13.51 -16.16
CA ARG A 254 -15.71 14.31 -17.23
C ARG A 254 -14.25 14.53 -16.84
N VAL A 255 -13.35 14.06 -17.69
CA VAL A 255 -11.93 14.45 -17.63
C VAL A 255 -11.89 15.85 -18.24
N ASP A 256 -12.08 16.87 -17.40
CA ASP A 256 -11.85 18.26 -17.77
C ASP A 256 -10.37 18.56 -17.46
N ASP A 257 -9.62 18.97 -18.50
CA ASP A 257 -8.18 19.27 -18.51
C ASP A 257 -7.75 20.38 -17.52
#